data_AF-A0AAD0T5Y4-F1
#
_entry.id   AF-A0AAD0T5Y4-F1
#
_cell.length_a   1.000
_cell.length_b   1.000
_cell.length_c   1.000
_cell.angle_alpha   90.00
_cell.angle_beta   90.00
_cell.angle_gamma   90.00
#
_symmetry.space_group_name_H-M   'P 1'
#
loop_
_entity.id
_entity.type
_entity.pdbx_description
1 polymer ?
#
loop_
_entity_poly.entity_id
_entity_poly.type
_entity_poly.pdbx_seq_one_letter_code
_entity_poly.pdbx_strand_id
1 'polypeptide(L)'
;MMKKTITFLLMLTLFASCMEQPRSRRAGLDSPTDSIGDGSGNNGSSGGNNATDGDTEVITNIPEDTAVEITQIIDPNTGSFKKKVSIPKDFRGKLHLTGLNISSLKNRVIKGRFYFGRERTPIELDGVVGQVPGEGITQYSTINVITFDMAARKFSDIRLLYSLFDYNDYDSDTAEDVITDPTNAGLYCRGLRLEDDPTFTPSISHPYCDQAGDVCLYAYAGVGDQTLWREENVDGEIVERTNIPTYEQIDIDGNLLSGEPLSNNLLKCLPDRNDSSMFQSLFGVNHPANIGTTLTLGGNQYEYRGPYRIFNEDEWEIKGAAIYQQGSVPSGVFKAPLAGASSFSNVAAGMQSYMFPRAGKINYQTTGIQYLGSDSPFSNRSVQTLNSAGDTKYMDGCNIRAKNYNATTGETISSCNVTGTIELFTMENGSEVQIAVTKDIKLQLLKSGLGAQDGYDYNSLKSCNGNRECGSGECCFNNRCYSRSIVGQCSDDYDSTGNQPTGESCNSDFDCSSLCCNGSTNTCQDHVNNDFEQVLCSKVPNQSCVSKEFCRIEYVRQCYLIRINDPNNSLTCAKRCYSVPTFGDCVSGYCKPPVTPQEPAAPTTPADCAGDNVLDNPPFNLSDL
;
A
#
# COMPACT_ATOMS: atom_id res chain seq x y z
N MET A 1 -14.58 -62.06 -18.22
CA MET A 1 -14.10 -61.21 -17.09
C MET A 1 -12.88 -60.39 -17.51
N MET A 2 -13.02 -59.50 -18.50
CA MET A 2 -11.84 -58.76 -19.04
C MET A 2 -12.18 -57.34 -19.54
N LYS A 3 -13.31 -56.77 -19.10
CA LYS A 3 -13.77 -55.42 -19.51
C LYS A 3 -13.86 -54.39 -18.38
N LYS A 4 -13.60 -54.77 -17.12
CA LYS A 4 -13.66 -53.84 -15.97
C LYS A 4 -12.29 -53.30 -15.51
N THR A 5 -11.19 -53.92 -15.93
CA THR A 5 -9.82 -53.51 -15.54
C THR A 5 -9.27 -52.38 -16.41
N ILE A 6 -9.78 -52.20 -17.63
CA ILE A 6 -9.31 -51.14 -18.55
C ILE A 6 -9.94 -49.78 -18.22
N THR A 7 -11.15 -49.76 -17.64
CA THR A 7 -11.85 -48.51 -17.29
C THR A 7 -11.30 -47.87 -16.02
N PHE A 8 -10.66 -48.63 -15.13
CA PHE A 8 -10.03 -48.10 -13.91
C PHE A 8 -8.64 -47.51 -14.17
N LEU A 9 -7.93 -48.03 -15.19
CA LEU A 9 -6.61 -47.53 -15.60
C LEU A 9 -6.71 -46.21 -16.39
N LEU A 10 -7.81 -45.98 -17.12
CA LEU A 10 -8.03 -44.76 -17.90
C LEU A 10 -8.55 -43.57 -17.07
N MET A 11 -9.07 -43.82 -15.86
CA MET A 11 -9.56 -42.79 -14.94
C MET A 11 -8.47 -42.22 -14.02
N LEU A 12 -7.35 -42.95 -13.83
CA LEU A 12 -6.19 -42.45 -13.08
C LEU A 12 -5.30 -41.50 -13.89
N THR A 13 -5.37 -41.52 -15.22
CA THR A 13 -4.51 -40.69 -16.10
C THR A 13 -5.08 -39.30 -16.38
N LEU A 14 -6.24 -38.94 -15.82
CA LEU A 14 -6.89 -37.63 -16.01
C LEU A 14 -6.73 -36.67 -14.81
N PHE A 15 -6.07 -37.10 -13.73
CA PHE A 15 -5.82 -36.26 -12.54
C PHE A 15 -4.36 -35.84 -12.34
N ALA A 16 -3.46 -36.13 -13.29
CA ALA A 16 -2.09 -35.60 -13.30
C ALA A 16 -2.01 -34.37 -14.21
N SER A 17 -2.56 -33.26 -13.70
CA SER A 17 -2.37 -31.92 -14.24
C SER A 17 -0.90 -31.49 -14.11
N CYS A 18 -0.43 -30.77 -15.13
CA CYS A 18 0.40 -29.57 -15.01
C CYS A 18 1.55 -29.59 -13.99
N MET A 19 2.74 -29.98 -14.45
CA MET A 19 4.01 -29.41 -13.97
C MET A 19 4.79 -28.90 -15.19
N GLU A 20 5.14 -27.62 -15.18
CA GLU A 20 6.00 -27.00 -16.19
C GLU A 20 7.42 -27.57 -16.09
N GLN A 21 7.97 -28.01 -17.22
CA GLN A 21 9.39 -28.31 -17.40
C GLN A 21 10.07 -27.18 -18.19
N PRO A 22 11.34 -26.86 -17.88
CA PRO A 22 12.07 -25.80 -18.54
C PRO A 22 12.42 -26.19 -19.98
N ARG A 23 12.02 -25.35 -20.95
CA ARG A 23 12.46 -25.50 -22.34
C ARG A 23 13.88 -24.97 -22.52
N SER A 24 14.80 -25.90 -22.67
CA SER A 24 16.17 -25.69 -23.16
C SER A 24 16.17 -25.14 -24.60
N ARG A 25 16.94 -24.06 -24.82
CA ARG A 25 17.24 -23.47 -26.13
C ARG A 25 18.06 -24.44 -26.97
N ARG A 26 17.71 -24.59 -28.24
CA ARG A 26 18.58 -25.18 -29.27
C ARG A 26 19.19 -24.07 -30.12
N ALA A 27 20.53 -24.04 -30.17
CA ALA A 27 21.32 -23.20 -31.07
C ALA A 27 21.30 -23.76 -32.51
N GLY A 28 21.35 -22.88 -33.50
CA GLY A 28 21.54 -23.19 -34.91
C GLY A 28 21.82 -21.92 -35.70
N LEU A 29 23.05 -21.79 -36.21
CA LEU A 29 23.64 -20.68 -36.96
C LEU A 29 22.93 -20.39 -38.30
N ASP A 30 22.88 -19.13 -38.73
CA ASP A 30 23.74 -18.60 -39.82
C ASP A 30 23.55 -17.08 -40.01
N SER A 31 24.68 -16.37 -40.12
CA SER A 31 24.78 -14.98 -40.60
C SER A 31 24.69 -14.93 -42.13
N PRO A 32 24.34 -13.76 -42.68
CA PRO A 32 25.38 -13.08 -43.45
C PRO A 32 25.50 -11.60 -43.07
N THR A 33 26.76 -11.21 -42.91
CA THR A 33 27.28 -9.84 -42.94
C THR A 33 27.10 -9.23 -44.33
N ASP A 34 26.74 -7.95 -44.41
CA ASP A 34 27.43 -7.06 -45.34
C ASP A 34 27.46 -5.58 -44.90
N SER A 35 28.71 -5.12 -44.77
CA SER A 35 29.33 -3.81 -45.00
C SER A 35 28.68 -2.44 -44.64
N ILE A 36 29.55 -1.66 -44.00
CA ILE A 36 29.52 -0.24 -43.62
C ILE A 36 29.60 0.69 -44.84
N GLY A 37 28.91 1.84 -44.78
CA GLY A 37 29.12 2.98 -45.66
C GLY A 37 28.79 4.31 -44.96
N ASP A 38 29.85 5.05 -44.64
CA ASP A 38 29.90 6.39 -44.03
C ASP A 38 29.35 7.50 -44.97
N GLY A 39 28.86 8.61 -44.40
CA GLY A 39 28.27 9.71 -45.19
C GLY A 39 27.69 10.88 -44.40
N SER A 40 28.57 11.73 -43.88
CA SER A 40 28.31 13.11 -43.40
C SER A 40 27.53 13.99 -44.39
N GLY A 41 26.63 14.88 -43.89
CA GLY A 41 26.22 16.09 -44.64
C GLY A 41 24.94 16.83 -44.21
N ASN A 42 25.11 17.82 -43.33
CA ASN A 42 24.49 19.18 -43.28
C ASN A 42 23.03 19.51 -43.71
N ASN A 43 22.41 20.31 -42.82
CA ASN A 43 21.56 21.52 -43.01
C ASN A 43 20.32 21.54 -43.93
N GLY A 44 19.20 22.02 -43.36
CA GLY A 44 18.11 22.65 -44.10
C GLY A 44 16.92 23.08 -43.22
N SER A 45 16.74 24.40 -43.07
CA SER A 45 15.70 25.08 -42.29
C SER A 45 14.54 25.58 -43.18
N SER A 46 13.37 25.83 -42.56
CA SER A 46 12.16 26.53 -43.06
C SER A 46 11.38 25.83 -44.18
N GLY A 47 10.05 25.89 -44.30
CA GLY A 47 9.01 26.75 -43.74
C GLY A 47 8.02 27.09 -44.87
N GLY A 48 6.70 26.99 -44.62
CA GLY A 48 5.68 27.75 -45.36
C GLY A 48 4.83 27.04 -46.44
N ASN A 49 3.57 26.78 -46.04
CA ASN A 49 2.30 27.06 -46.72
C ASN A 49 1.98 26.56 -48.14
N ASN A 50 0.90 25.78 -48.24
CA ASN A 50 -0.15 26.01 -49.24
C ASN A 50 -1.52 25.62 -48.66
N ALA A 51 -2.47 26.57 -48.70
CA ALA A 51 -3.85 26.45 -48.25
C ALA A 51 -4.79 26.29 -49.45
N THR A 52 -5.79 25.40 -49.33
CA THR A 52 -7.11 25.35 -50.03
C THR A 52 -7.80 24.05 -49.57
N ASP A 53 -9.10 23.91 -49.35
CA ASP A 53 -10.20 24.78 -48.94
C ASP A 53 -11.33 23.81 -48.52
N GLY A 54 -12.11 24.18 -47.50
CA GLY A 54 -13.44 23.63 -47.19
C GLY A 54 -13.60 22.13 -46.86
N ASP A 55 -13.57 21.79 -45.57
CA ASP A 55 -14.65 20.99 -45.00
C ASP A 55 -14.80 21.28 -43.50
N THR A 56 -16.06 21.44 -43.06
CA THR A 56 -16.46 21.71 -41.68
C THR A 56 -16.08 20.55 -40.75
N GLU A 57 -14.87 20.58 -40.21
CA GLU A 57 -14.54 19.76 -39.05
C GLU A 57 -15.21 20.35 -37.81
N VAL A 58 -16.14 19.57 -37.28
CA VAL A 58 -16.58 19.66 -35.89
C VAL A 58 -15.32 19.63 -35.03
N ILE A 59 -15.07 20.71 -34.31
CA ILE A 59 -13.99 20.81 -33.32
C ILE A 59 -14.23 19.73 -32.26
N THR A 60 -13.57 18.58 -32.38
CA THR A 60 -13.42 17.58 -31.32
C THR A 60 -12.02 17.62 -30.69
N ASN A 61 -11.32 18.74 -30.82
CA ASN A 61 -10.09 18.96 -30.07
C ASN A 61 -10.47 19.43 -28.66
N ILE A 62 -10.46 18.48 -27.74
CA ILE A 62 -10.39 18.72 -26.30
C ILE A 62 -9.13 19.57 -26.07
N PRO A 63 -9.21 20.72 -25.38
CA PRO A 63 -8.01 21.45 -24.97
C PRO A 63 -7.13 20.53 -24.10
N GLU A 64 -5.84 20.48 -24.40
CA GLU A 64 -4.79 19.67 -23.73
C GLU A 64 -4.58 19.98 -22.22
N ASP A 65 -5.51 20.69 -21.57
CA ASP A 65 -5.31 21.31 -20.25
C ASP A 65 -6.17 20.72 -19.11
N THR A 66 -6.75 19.52 -19.30
CA THR A 66 -7.46 18.79 -18.21
C THR A 66 -7.26 17.27 -18.30
N ALA A 67 -6.02 16.79 -18.44
CA ALA A 67 -5.72 15.36 -18.40
C ALA A 67 -6.21 14.74 -17.07
N VAL A 68 -6.85 13.57 -17.15
CA VAL A 68 -7.25 12.81 -15.95
C VAL A 68 -6.03 12.12 -15.38
N GLU A 69 -5.83 12.25 -14.08
CA GLU A 69 -4.74 11.59 -13.37
C GLU A 69 -5.29 10.80 -12.19
N ILE A 70 -4.74 9.61 -11.94
CA ILE A 70 -5.08 8.79 -10.78
C ILE A 70 -3.95 8.90 -9.77
N THR A 71 -4.26 9.39 -8.58
CA THR A 71 -3.22 9.74 -7.59
C THR A 71 -3.26 8.85 -6.36
N GLN A 72 -4.43 8.34 -5.97
CA GLN A 72 -4.63 7.60 -4.72
C GLN A 72 -5.78 6.59 -4.80
N ILE A 73 -5.77 5.65 -3.87
CA ILE A 73 -6.81 4.66 -3.60
C ILE A 73 -7.37 4.95 -2.21
N ILE A 74 -8.68 4.86 -2.04
CA ILE A 74 -9.29 4.88 -0.70
C ILE A 74 -9.15 3.48 -0.11
N ASP A 75 -8.44 3.37 1.01
CA ASP A 75 -8.19 2.11 1.71
C ASP A 75 -9.50 1.56 2.29
N PRO A 76 -10.01 0.42 1.81
CA PRO A 76 -11.25 -0.15 2.33
C PRO A 76 -11.15 -0.60 3.79
N ASN A 77 -9.94 -0.75 4.35
CA ASN A 77 -9.77 -1.11 5.75
C ASN A 77 -9.84 0.08 6.69
N THR A 78 -9.59 1.30 6.22
CA THR A 78 -9.44 2.49 7.08
C THR A 78 -10.24 3.71 6.65
N GLY A 79 -10.70 3.78 5.40
CA GLY A 79 -11.36 4.97 4.83
C GLY A 79 -10.38 6.03 4.30
N SER A 80 -9.09 5.88 4.57
CA SER A 80 -8.07 6.89 4.26
C SER A 80 -7.52 6.80 2.84
N PHE A 81 -7.04 7.93 2.31
CA PHE A 81 -6.43 8.02 0.98
C PHE A 81 -4.97 7.58 1.01
N LYS A 82 -4.63 6.56 0.23
CA LYS A 82 -3.28 6.00 0.18
C LYS A 82 -2.81 5.74 -1.24
N LYS A 83 -1.51 5.87 -1.48
CA LYS A 83 -0.89 5.39 -2.73
C LYS A 83 -0.79 3.87 -2.79
N LYS A 84 -0.75 3.20 -1.62
CA LYS A 84 -0.73 1.75 -1.50
C LYS A 84 -1.86 1.26 -0.61
N VAL A 85 -2.60 0.26 -1.07
CA VAL A 85 -3.66 -0.39 -0.31
C VAL A 85 -3.52 -1.90 -0.43
N SER A 86 -3.70 -2.61 0.70
CA SER A 86 -3.73 -4.07 0.74
C SER A 86 -5.15 -4.56 1.02
N ILE A 87 -5.66 -5.45 0.18
CA ILE A 87 -6.98 -6.10 0.36
C ILE A 87 -6.86 -7.61 0.17
N PRO A 88 -7.74 -8.41 0.78
CA PRO A 88 -7.77 -9.83 0.49
C PRO A 88 -8.29 -10.08 -0.94
N LYS A 89 -7.80 -11.11 -1.62
CA LYS A 89 -8.18 -11.42 -3.01
C LYS A 89 -9.67 -11.79 -3.17
N ASP A 90 -10.34 -12.17 -2.08
CA ASP A 90 -11.78 -12.45 -2.05
C ASP A 90 -12.63 -11.23 -1.65
N PHE A 91 -12.06 -10.02 -1.67
CA PHE A 91 -12.75 -8.77 -1.39
C PHE A 91 -14.01 -8.59 -2.23
N ARG A 92 -15.09 -8.14 -1.59
CA ARG A 92 -16.45 -8.03 -2.16
C ARG A 92 -17.03 -6.62 -2.10
N GLY A 93 -16.31 -5.68 -1.48
CA GLY A 93 -16.77 -4.32 -1.27
C GLY A 93 -16.63 -3.42 -2.50
N LYS A 94 -16.56 -2.11 -2.26
CA LYS A 94 -16.29 -1.12 -3.29
C LYS A 94 -14.82 -0.71 -3.23
N LEU A 95 -14.17 -0.68 -4.38
CA LEU A 95 -12.82 -0.14 -4.53
C LEU A 95 -12.93 1.25 -5.14
N HIS A 96 -12.32 2.26 -4.51
CA HIS A 96 -12.39 3.64 -4.99
C HIS A 96 -11.01 4.16 -5.37
N LEU A 97 -10.92 4.72 -6.59
CA LEU A 97 -9.76 5.48 -7.07
C LEU A 97 -10.10 6.97 -7.08
N THR A 98 -9.16 7.80 -6.65
CA THR A 98 -9.29 9.26 -6.70
C THR A 98 -8.11 9.89 -7.44
N GLY A 99 -8.27 11.16 -7.81
CA GLY A 99 -7.39 11.79 -8.76
C GLY A 99 -7.82 13.18 -9.21
N LEU A 100 -7.05 13.74 -10.13
CA LEU A 100 -7.32 15.03 -10.74
C LEU A 100 -8.26 14.87 -11.94
N ASN A 101 -9.12 15.87 -12.15
CA ASN A 101 -10.04 15.96 -13.28
C ASN A 101 -11.02 14.78 -13.44
N ILE A 102 -11.22 13.94 -12.42
CA ILE A 102 -12.15 12.79 -12.45
C ILE A 102 -13.59 13.20 -12.78
N SER A 103 -14.00 14.42 -12.38
CA SER A 103 -15.33 14.96 -12.70
C SER A 103 -15.62 15.09 -14.20
N SER A 104 -14.59 15.20 -15.04
CA SER A 104 -14.73 15.23 -16.50
C SER A 104 -15.29 13.92 -17.07
N LEU A 105 -15.21 12.83 -16.32
CA LEU A 105 -15.59 11.48 -16.74
C LEU A 105 -17.05 11.10 -16.43
N LYS A 106 -17.84 11.97 -15.79
CA LYS A 106 -19.19 11.64 -15.27
C LYS A 106 -20.18 11.05 -16.29
N ASN A 107 -20.02 11.37 -17.58
CA ASN A 107 -20.91 10.90 -18.65
C ASN A 107 -20.30 9.79 -19.52
N ARG A 108 -19.19 9.17 -19.10
CA ARG A 108 -18.49 8.12 -19.84
C ARG A 108 -18.59 6.78 -19.13
N VAL A 109 -18.60 5.70 -19.90
CA VAL A 109 -18.45 4.34 -19.36
C VAL A 109 -16.96 4.10 -19.14
N ILE A 110 -16.56 4.01 -17.87
CA ILE A 110 -15.15 3.86 -17.51
C ILE A 110 -14.86 2.39 -17.21
N LYS A 111 -13.75 1.89 -17.74
CA LYS A 111 -13.19 0.59 -17.37
C LYS A 111 -11.82 0.80 -16.73
N GLY A 112 -11.56 0.05 -15.66
CA GLY A 112 -10.27 0.00 -14.99
C GLY A 112 -9.59 -1.33 -15.28
N ARG A 113 -8.37 -1.30 -15.80
CA ARG A 113 -7.53 -2.47 -16.05
C ARG A 113 -6.37 -2.48 -15.06
N PHE A 114 -6.32 -3.53 -14.25
CA PHE A 114 -5.32 -3.72 -13.19
C PHE A 114 -4.35 -4.81 -13.64
N TYR A 115 -3.09 -4.45 -13.84
CA TYR A 115 -2.05 -5.38 -14.28
C TYR A 115 -1.29 -5.94 -13.09
N PHE A 116 -1.55 -7.19 -12.73
CA PHE A 116 -0.96 -7.84 -11.55
C PHE A 116 0.36 -8.54 -11.86
N GLY A 117 1.32 -8.32 -10.97
CA GLY A 117 2.61 -8.97 -10.96
C GLY A 117 3.51 -8.61 -12.13
N ARG A 118 4.68 -9.23 -12.15
CA ARG A 118 5.68 -9.15 -13.20
C ARG A 118 5.14 -9.66 -14.54
N GLU A 119 4.20 -10.59 -14.48
CA GLU A 119 3.53 -11.15 -15.65
C GLU A 119 2.47 -10.22 -16.23
N ARG A 120 2.15 -9.11 -15.54
CA ARG A 120 1.16 -8.11 -15.96
C ARG A 120 -0.15 -8.75 -16.36
N THR A 121 -0.67 -9.66 -15.52
CA THR A 121 -1.96 -10.30 -15.77
C THR A 121 -3.07 -9.26 -15.63
N PRO A 122 -3.82 -8.91 -16.69
CA PRO A 122 -4.82 -7.86 -16.63
C PRO A 122 -6.12 -8.39 -16.03
N ILE A 123 -6.69 -7.65 -15.09
CA ILE A 123 -8.09 -7.79 -14.67
C ILE A 123 -8.83 -6.50 -14.96
N GLU A 124 -9.92 -6.62 -15.70
CA GLU A 124 -10.77 -5.50 -16.06
C GLU A 124 -12.00 -5.44 -15.15
N LEU A 125 -12.29 -4.23 -14.70
CA LEU A 125 -13.42 -3.90 -13.85
C LEU A 125 -14.21 -2.75 -14.47
N ASP A 126 -15.53 -2.84 -14.38
CA ASP A 126 -16.41 -1.75 -14.75
C ASP A 126 -16.43 -0.71 -13.63
N GLY A 127 -16.16 0.54 -13.99
CA GLY A 127 -16.06 1.67 -13.07
C GLY A 127 -17.18 2.69 -13.28
N VAL A 128 -17.65 3.28 -12.20
CA VAL A 128 -18.64 4.37 -12.21
C VAL A 128 -18.07 5.58 -11.49
N VAL A 129 -18.22 6.77 -12.09
CA VAL A 129 -17.83 8.02 -11.44
C VAL A 129 -18.89 8.40 -10.41
N GLY A 130 -18.46 8.51 -9.16
CA GLY A 130 -19.29 8.86 -8.01
C GLY A 130 -18.66 9.97 -7.18
N GLN A 131 -19.31 10.26 -6.05
CA GLN A 131 -18.81 11.19 -5.05
C GLN A 131 -18.80 10.51 -3.69
N VAL A 132 -17.73 10.72 -2.93
CA VAL A 132 -17.59 10.24 -1.54
C VAL A 132 -17.19 11.40 -0.63
N PRO A 133 -17.56 11.38 0.67
CA PRO A 133 -17.07 12.37 1.63
C PRO A 133 -15.53 12.36 1.70
N GLY A 134 -14.90 13.54 1.66
CA GLY A 134 -13.46 13.65 1.83
C GLY A 134 -13.07 13.54 3.31
N GLU A 135 -12.26 12.54 3.67
CA GLU A 135 -11.58 12.55 4.96
C GLU A 135 -10.60 13.74 5.04
N GLY A 136 -10.65 14.49 6.15
CA GLY A 136 -9.65 15.52 6.48
C GLY A 136 -9.82 16.89 5.83
N ILE A 137 -10.82 17.09 4.97
CA ILE A 137 -11.09 18.40 4.33
C ILE A 137 -12.54 18.80 4.61
N THR A 138 -12.86 19.12 5.87
CA THR A 138 -14.20 19.49 6.39
C THR A 138 -15.32 18.47 6.10
N GLN A 139 -16.31 18.35 7.00
CA GLN A 139 -17.38 17.34 6.90
C GLN A 139 -18.37 17.54 5.72
N TYR A 140 -18.07 18.44 4.77
CA TYR A 140 -18.93 18.83 3.66
C TYR A 140 -18.26 18.77 2.27
N SER A 141 -16.96 18.45 2.16
CA SER A 141 -16.35 18.27 0.84
C SER A 141 -16.65 16.88 0.29
N THR A 142 -17.20 16.82 -0.92
CA THR A 142 -17.31 15.57 -1.67
C THR A 142 -16.22 15.51 -2.72
N ILE A 143 -15.53 14.38 -2.81
CA ILE A 143 -14.47 14.14 -3.77
C ILE A 143 -15.01 13.24 -4.87
N ASN A 144 -14.72 13.58 -6.13
CA ASN A 144 -15.09 12.72 -7.25
C ASN A 144 -14.14 11.51 -7.29
N VAL A 145 -14.72 10.32 -7.36
CA VAL A 145 -13.99 9.05 -7.36
C VAL A 145 -14.52 8.12 -8.42
N ILE A 146 -13.66 7.22 -8.90
CA ILE A 146 -14.08 6.09 -9.73
C ILE A 146 -14.28 4.91 -8.80
N THR A 147 -15.47 4.35 -8.82
CA THR A 147 -15.88 3.23 -7.97
C THR A 147 -15.99 1.97 -8.80
N PHE A 148 -15.29 0.92 -8.37
CA PHE A 148 -15.40 -0.43 -8.91
C PHE A 148 -16.16 -1.31 -7.92
N ASP A 149 -17.17 -2.02 -8.42
CA ASP A 149 -17.92 -2.99 -7.63
C ASP A 149 -17.21 -4.35 -7.64
N MET A 150 -16.79 -4.82 -6.47
CA MET A 150 -16.07 -6.08 -6.30
C MET A 150 -16.99 -7.22 -5.84
N ALA A 151 -18.31 -7.05 -5.82
CA ALA A 151 -19.25 -8.09 -5.36
C ALA A 151 -19.07 -9.43 -6.10
N ALA A 152 -18.64 -9.37 -7.37
CA ALA A 152 -18.34 -10.53 -8.21
C ALA A 152 -16.99 -11.22 -7.90
N ARG A 153 -16.21 -10.74 -6.93
CA ARG A 153 -14.91 -11.27 -6.49
C ARG A 153 -13.92 -11.48 -7.64
N LYS A 154 -13.78 -10.48 -8.50
CA LYS A 154 -12.95 -10.56 -9.72
C LYS A 154 -11.47 -10.89 -9.47
N PHE A 155 -10.98 -10.76 -8.24
CA PHE A 155 -9.62 -11.11 -7.85
C PHE A 155 -9.46 -12.50 -7.22
N SER A 156 -10.54 -13.25 -6.96
CA SER A 156 -10.47 -14.51 -6.19
C SER A 156 -9.57 -15.56 -6.82
N ASP A 157 -9.54 -15.56 -8.15
CA ASP A 157 -8.86 -16.57 -8.96
C ASP A 157 -7.42 -16.17 -9.29
N ILE A 158 -6.99 -14.96 -8.91
CA ILE A 158 -5.60 -14.54 -9.02
C ILE A 158 -4.75 -15.43 -8.11
N ARG A 159 -3.67 -15.97 -8.69
CA ARG A 159 -2.65 -16.70 -7.95
C ARG A 159 -1.75 -15.70 -7.22
N LEU A 160 -1.50 -15.96 -5.95
CA LEU A 160 -0.60 -15.18 -5.11
C LEU A 160 0.82 -15.78 -5.19
N LEU A 161 1.51 -15.48 -6.29
CA LEU A 161 2.80 -16.08 -6.62
C LEU A 161 4.00 -15.44 -5.89
N TYR A 162 3.77 -14.34 -5.18
CA TYR A 162 4.81 -13.53 -4.57
C TYR A 162 4.69 -13.53 -3.04
N SER A 163 5.72 -13.02 -2.38
CA SER A 163 5.79 -12.95 -0.91
C SER A 163 5.78 -11.50 -0.44
N LEU A 164 5.10 -11.26 0.68
CA LEU A 164 5.15 -10.03 1.45
C LEU A 164 6.46 -9.94 2.21
N PHE A 165 7.03 -8.74 2.22
CA PHE A 165 8.22 -8.39 2.97
C PHE A 165 7.90 -7.26 3.94
N ASP A 166 8.43 -7.36 5.15
CA ASP A 166 8.22 -6.45 6.24
C ASP A 166 9.39 -5.47 6.37
N TYR A 167 9.16 -4.27 5.86
CA TYR A 167 10.12 -3.17 5.87
C TYR A 167 9.84 -2.13 6.96
N ASN A 168 9.02 -2.47 7.96
CA ASN A 168 8.87 -1.61 9.12
C ASN A 168 10.19 -1.52 9.88
N ASP A 169 10.52 -0.32 10.34
CA ASP A 169 11.67 -0.09 11.18
C ASP A 169 11.31 -0.48 12.63
N TYR A 170 12.02 -1.48 13.13
CA TYR A 170 11.95 -1.90 14.51
C TYR A 170 13.18 -1.30 15.17
N ASP A 171 13.09 -0.01 15.45
CA ASP A 171 14.19 0.79 16.00
C ASP A 171 14.73 0.08 17.24
N SER A 172 15.92 -0.52 17.11
CA SER A 172 16.54 -1.53 18.00
C SER A 172 15.81 -2.87 18.14
N ASP A 173 16.57 -3.98 18.24
CA ASP A 173 16.08 -5.36 18.45
C ASP A 173 15.29 -5.57 19.78
N THR A 174 14.84 -4.49 20.42
CA THR A 174 13.96 -4.41 21.60
C THR A 174 12.54 -3.98 21.29
N ALA A 175 12.16 -3.74 20.02
CA ALA A 175 10.77 -3.44 19.67
C ALA A 175 9.82 -4.51 20.23
N GLU A 176 8.89 -4.11 21.10
CA GLU A 176 7.97 -5.04 21.77
C GLU A 176 6.82 -5.49 20.86
N ASP A 177 6.56 -4.77 19.77
CA ASP A 177 5.44 -5.01 18.86
C ASP A 177 5.94 -5.25 17.43
N VAL A 178 5.97 -6.52 17.02
CA VAL A 178 6.13 -6.88 15.60
C VAL A 178 4.83 -6.70 14.86
N ILE A 179 4.93 -6.33 13.58
CA ILE A 179 3.75 -6.29 12.72
C ILE A 179 3.22 -7.70 12.51
N THR A 180 1.96 -7.89 12.86
CA THR A 180 1.19 -9.12 12.65
C THR A 180 0.00 -8.92 11.71
N ASP A 181 -0.38 -7.66 11.47
CA ASP A 181 -1.43 -7.28 10.52
C ASP A 181 -0.87 -7.29 9.07
N PRO A 182 -1.35 -8.18 8.19
CA PRO A 182 -0.89 -8.26 6.81
C PRO A 182 -1.31 -7.07 5.93
N THR A 183 -2.20 -6.19 6.43
CA THR A 183 -2.62 -4.96 5.73
C THR A 183 -1.74 -3.75 6.05
N ASN A 184 -0.78 -3.90 6.95
CA ASN A 184 0.09 -2.82 7.41
C ASN A 184 0.85 -2.13 6.25
N ALA A 185 0.97 -0.80 6.35
CA ALA A 185 1.54 0.04 5.30
C ALA A 185 3.05 -0.14 5.08
N GLY A 186 3.78 -0.75 6.02
CA GLY A 186 5.19 -1.11 5.85
C GLY A 186 5.43 -2.48 5.20
N LEU A 187 4.37 -3.20 4.80
CA LEU A 187 4.48 -4.50 4.12
C LEU A 187 4.40 -4.37 2.60
N TYR A 188 5.34 -4.96 1.88
CA TYR A 188 5.48 -4.81 0.42
C TYR A 188 5.54 -6.17 -0.27
N CYS A 189 4.72 -6.35 -1.28
CA CYS A 189 4.72 -7.53 -2.13
C CYS A 189 5.79 -7.42 -3.20
N ARG A 190 6.83 -8.26 -3.13
CA ARG A 190 7.90 -8.28 -4.14
C ARG A 190 7.49 -9.08 -5.36
N GLY A 191 6.84 -8.41 -6.29
CA GLY A 191 6.26 -9.05 -7.47
C GLY A 191 6.34 -8.25 -8.75
N LEU A 192 7.05 -7.12 -8.80
CA LEU A 192 7.07 -6.22 -9.94
C LEU A 192 8.38 -6.24 -10.71
N ARG A 193 8.30 -5.86 -11.99
CA ARG A 193 9.47 -5.43 -12.76
C ARG A 193 10.02 -4.12 -12.18
N LEU A 194 11.31 -3.88 -12.32
CA LEU A 194 11.92 -2.66 -11.79
C LEU A 194 11.30 -1.38 -12.36
N GLU A 195 10.93 -1.40 -13.64
CA GLU A 195 10.25 -0.28 -14.33
C GLU A 195 8.83 0.03 -13.83
N ASP A 196 8.26 -0.86 -13.01
CA ASP A 196 6.95 -0.70 -12.38
C ASP A 196 7.09 -0.48 -10.86
N ASP A 197 8.29 -0.41 -10.31
CA ASP A 197 8.54 -0.15 -8.90
C ASP A 197 8.75 1.36 -8.65
N PRO A 198 7.76 2.08 -8.06
CA PRO A 198 7.87 3.52 -7.82
C PRO A 198 8.82 3.87 -6.67
N THR A 199 9.35 2.88 -5.95
CA THR A 199 10.31 3.12 -4.86
C THR A 199 11.75 3.22 -5.36
N PHE A 200 12.01 2.75 -6.59
CA PHE A 200 13.30 2.86 -7.25
C PHE A 200 13.29 3.95 -8.32
N THR A 201 14.28 4.83 -8.31
CA THR A 201 14.43 5.88 -9.35
C THR A 201 15.67 5.58 -10.19
N PRO A 202 15.50 4.98 -11.39
CA PRO A 202 16.65 4.66 -12.24
C PRO A 202 17.31 5.93 -12.77
N SER A 203 18.62 5.88 -12.96
CA SER A 203 19.38 6.90 -13.70
C SER A 203 20.30 6.24 -14.73
N ILE A 204 20.85 7.01 -15.67
CA ILE A 204 21.75 6.47 -16.71
C ILE A 204 22.96 5.75 -16.09
N SER A 205 23.51 6.30 -15.00
CA SER A 205 24.64 5.71 -14.26
C SER A 205 24.24 4.62 -13.27
N HIS A 206 22.95 4.49 -12.98
CA HIS A 206 22.41 3.57 -12.00
C HIS A 206 21.04 3.04 -12.46
N PRO A 207 21.00 2.18 -13.50
CA PRO A 207 19.76 1.72 -14.11
C PRO A 207 19.13 0.51 -13.41
N TYR A 208 19.85 -0.12 -12.48
CA TYR A 208 19.43 -1.34 -11.80
C TYR A 208 19.46 -1.16 -10.28
N CYS A 209 18.59 -1.88 -9.56
CA CYS A 209 18.64 -1.99 -8.11
C CYS A 209 19.67 -3.07 -7.72
N ASP A 210 20.96 -2.71 -7.77
CA ASP A 210 22.08 -3.63 -7.56
C ASP A 210 23.16 -3.13 -6.58
N GLN A 211 23.04 -1.90 -6.10
CA GLN A 211 23.98 -1.25 -5.21
C GLN A 211 23.52 -1.31 -3.75
N ALA A 212 24.49 -1.21 -2.86
CA ALA A 212 24.26 -1.19 -1.42
C ALA A 212 23.40 0.03 -1.04
N GLY A 213 22.26 -0.22 -0.40
CA GLY A 213 21.36 0.84 0.07
C GLY A 213 20.26 1.22 -0.93
N ASP A 214 20.22 0.61 -2.12
CA ASP A 214 19.12 0.81 -3.06
C ASP A 214 17.77 0.42 -2.42
N VAL A 215 16.74 1.18 -2.76
CA VAL A 215 15.38 0.96 -2.28
C VAL A 215 14.52 0.57 -3.48
N CYS A 216 14.18 -0.71 -3.59
CA CYS A 216 13.29 -1.26 -4.61
C CYS A 216 12.36 -2.29 -3.95
N LEU A 217 11.37 -1.77 -3.21
CA LEU A 217 10.56 -2.56 -2.26
C LEU A 217 9.55 -3.50 -2.94
N TYR A 218 9.18 -3.24 -4.20
CA TYR A 218 8.28 -4.10 -4.98
C TYR A 218 9.01 -4.93 -6.03
N ALA A 219 10.25 -4.60 -6.36
CA ALA A 219 11.08 -5.32 -7.30
C ALA A 219 11.12 -6.81 -6.93
N TYR A 220 10.83 -7.64 -7.93
CA TYR A 220 10.65 -9.07 -7.76
C TYR A 220 11.87 -9.75 -7.14
N ALA A 221 11.60 -10.52 -6.08
CA ALA A 221 12.49 -11.51 -5.49
C ALA A 221 11.64 -12.67 -4.97
N GLY A 222 11.90 -13.87 -5.47
CA GLY A 222 11.16 -15.08 -5.10
C GLY A 222 11.85 -15.85 -3.98
N VAL A 223 11.33 -15.79 -2.76
CA VAL A 223 11.84 -16.53 -1.60
C VAL A 223 10.70 -17.25 -0.89
N GLY A 224 10.97 -18.45 -0.38
CA GLY A 224 10.06 -19.20 0.49
C GLY A 224 10.80 -20.03 1.51
N ASP A 225 10.13 -20.44 2.58
CA ASP A 225 10.73 -21.31 3.59
C ASP A 225 11.01 -22.70 3.01
N GLN A 226 12.09 -23.33 3.48
CA GLN A 226 12.44 -24.70 3.11
C GLN A 226 12.92 -25.50 4.31
N THR A 227 12.94 -26.81 4.15
CA THR A 227 13.59 -27.74 5.08
C THR A 227 14.89 -28.27 4.48
N LEU A 228 15.49 -29.27 5.13
CA LEU A 228 16.71 -29.90 4.62
C LEU A 228 16.46 -30.57 3.27
N TRP A 229 17.46 -30.47 2.39
CA TRP A 229 17.43 -31.13 1.09
C TRP A 229 17.77 -32.61 1.25
N ARG A 230 17.21 -33.43 0.37
CA ARG A 230 17.54 -34.85 0.28
C ARG A 230 17.59 -35.27 -1.18
N GLU A 231 18.42 -36.24 -1.47
CA GLU A 231 18.36 -36.96 -2.74
C GLU A 231 17.24 -38.01 -2.67
N GLU A 232 16.42 -38.06 -3.70
CA GLU A 232 15.36 -39.05 -3.86
C GLU A 232 15.47 -39.68 -5.25
N ASN A 233 15.38 -41.00 -5.31
CA ASN A 233 15.34 -41.70 -6.59
C ASN A 233 13.89 -41.70 -7.11
N VAL A 234 13.64 -40.96 -8.18
CA VAL A 234 12.34 -40.90 -8.86
C VAL A 234 12.53 -41.49 -10.25
N ASP A 235 11.87 -42.62 -10.51
CA ASP A 235 11.92 -43.33 -11.79
C ASP A 235 13.35 -43.65 -12.30
N GLY A 236 14.29 -43.90 -11.39
CA GLY A 236 15.69 -44.22 -11.72
C GLY A 236 16.61 -43.00 -11.79
N GLU A 237 16.09 -41.78 -11.66
CA GLU A 237 16.85 -40.53 -11.63
C GLU A 237 17.00 -40.03 -10.20
N ILE A 238 18.21 -39.61 -9.82
CA ILE A 238 18.44 -38.94 -8.54
C ILE A 238 18.00 -37.48 -8.69
N VAL A 239 16.96 -37.11 -7.95
CA VAL A 239 16.46 -35.74 -7.88
C VAL A 239 16.61 -35.20 -6.47
N GLU A 240 17.11 -33.98 -6.37
CA GLU A 240 17.19 -33.28 -5.10
C GLU A 240 15.83 -32.64 -4.77
N ARG A 241 15.33 -32.89 -3.56
CA ARG A 241 14.05 -32.36 -3.08
C ARG A 241 14.21 -31.74 -1.71
N THR A 242 13.41 -30.70 -1.46
CA THR A 242 13.17 -30.12 -0.14
C THR A 242 11.66 -29.97 0.07
N ASN A 243 11.23 -29.86 1.32
CA ASN A 243 9.83 -29.63 1.67
C ASN A 243 9.60 -28.16 2.02
N ILE A 244 8.36 -27.72 1.86
CA ILE A 244 7.87 -26.50 2.53
C ILE A 244 7.54 -26.91 3.97
N PRO A 245 8.00 -26.16 4.99
CA PRO A 245 7.64 -26.42 6.37
C PRO A 245 6.12 -26.37 6.58
N THR A 246 5.58 -27.38 7.24
CA THR A 246 4.14 -27.47 7.56
C THR A 246 3.89 -27.60 9.07
N TYR A 247 4.94 -27.74 9.86
CA TYR A 247 4.86 -27.82 11.32
C TYR A 247 5.63 -26.69 11.98
N GLU A 248 5.08 -26.21 13.10
CA GLU A 248 5.78 -25.29 13.99
C GLU A 248 6.90 -26.02 14.76
N GLN A 249 7.86 -25.26 15.26
CA GLN A 249 8.96 -25.71 16.10
C GLN A 249 8.49 -25.97 17.54
N ILE A 250 7.51 -26.86 17.69
CA ILE A 250 6.90 -27.31 18.94
C ILE A 250 7.06 -28.82 19.15
N ASP A 251 6.79 -29.32 20.36
CA ASP A 251 6.68 -30.74 20.68
C ASP A 251 5.27 -31.28 20.41
N ILE A 252 5.01 -31.62 19.15
CA ILE A 252 3.70 -32.07 18.68
C ILE A 252 3.21 -33.30 19.47
N ASP A 253 4.12 -34.21 19.82
CA ASP A 253 3.80 -35.47 20.49
C ASP A 253 3.80 -35.36 22.03
N GLY A 254 4.13 -34.19 22.59
CA GLY A 254 4.17 -33.93 24.03
C GLY A 254 5.31 -34.64 24.78
N ASN A 255 6.34 -35.09 24.06
CA ASN A 255 7.48 -35.83 24.61
C ASN A 255 8.79 -35.02 24.56
N LEU A 256 8.71 -33.72 24.89
CA LEU A 256 9.79 -32.74 24.78
C LEU A 256 10.20 -32.48 23.34
N LEU A 257 10.68 -31.27 23.06
CA LEU A 257 11.07 -30.89 21.70
C LEU A 257 12.23 -31.75 21.17
N SER A 258 13.19 -32.10 22.03
CA SER A 258 14.32 -32.96 21.68
C SER A 258 13.95 -34.43 21.46
N GLY A 259 12.76 -34.84 21.91
CA GLY A 259 12.24 -36.21 21.76
C GLY A 259 11.38 -36.40 20.51
N GLU A 260 11.15 -35.34 19.74
CA GLU A 260 10.31 -35.38 18.54
C GLU A 260 10.88 -36.32 17.47
N PRO A 261 10.03 -37.11 16.80
CA PRO A 261 10.46 -37.96 15.70
C PRO A 261 11.13 -37.15 14.59
N LEU A 262 12.20 -37.69 14.01
CA LEU A 262 12.90 -37.04 12.89
C LEU A 262 11.96 -36.74 11.71
N SER A 263 10.96 -37.59 11.46
CA SER A 263 9.95 -37.35 10.42
C SER A 263 9.17 -36.05 10.63
N ASN A 264 8.87 -35.68 11.87
CA ASN A 264 8.22 -34.41 12.20
C ASN A 264 9.21 -33.26 12.08
N ASN A 265 10.44 -33.42 12.61
CA ASN A 265 11.45 -32.37 12.57
C ASN A 265 11.87 -32.00 11.14
N LEU A 266 11.81 -32.92 10.19
CA LEU A 266 12.05 -32.65 8.75
C LEU A 266 10.93 -31.85 8.06
N LEU A 267 9.80 -31.61 8.74
CA LEU A 267 8.70 -30.77 8.30
C LEU A 267 8.59 -29.45 9.10
N LYS A 268 9.51 -29.23 10.05
CA LYS A 268 9.60 -28.00 10.85
C LYS A 268 10.48 -26.97 10.16
N CYS A 269 10.26 -25.71 10.53
CA CYS A 269 11.12 -24.60 10.11
C CYS A 269 12.58 -24.82 10.49
N LEU A 270 13.49 -24.46 9.59
CA LEU A 270 14.91 -24.33 9.92
C LEU A 270 15.14 -23.03 10.71
N PRO A 271 16.10 -23.00 11.65
CA PRO A 271 16.50 -21.77 12.33
C PRO A 271 16.90 -20.68 11.34
N ASP A 272 16.36 -19.48 11.54
CA ASP A 272 16.63 -18.30 10.71
C ASP A 272 17.93 -17.57 11.11
N ARG A 273 18.73 -18.19 11.98
CA ARG A 273 20.03 -17.70 12.44
C ARG A 273 21.00 -18.85 12.56
N ASN A 274 22.29 -18.54 12.47
CA ASN A 274 23.36 -19.50 12.75
C ASN A 274 23.44 -19.75 14.26
N ASP A 275 22.52 -20.56 14.78
CA ASP A 275 22.42 -20.93 16.18
C ASP A 275 22.44 -22.45 16.36
N SER A 276 23.58 -22.96 16.82
CA SER A 276 23.78 -24.38 17.10
C SER A 276 22.84 -24.93 18.15
N SER A 277 22.42 -24.14 19.14
CA SER A 277 21.54 -24.61 20.20
C SER A 277 20.11 -24.85 19.69
N MET A 278 19.62 -23.96 18.83
CA MET A 278 18.32 -24.13 18.16
C MET A 278 18.35 -25.34 17.23
N PHE A 279 19.38 -25.46 16.40
CA PHE A 279 19.50 -26.58 15.47
C PHE A 279 19.64 -27.92 16.20
N GLN A 280 20.42 -27.97 17.28
CA GLN A 280 20.58 -29.15 18.11
C GLN A 280 19.28 -29.56 18.80
N SER A 281 18.44 -28.60 19.19
CA SER A 281 17.13 -28.88 19.80
C SER A 281 16.17 -29.57 18.82
N LEU A 282 16.31 -29.34 17.51
CA LEU A 282 15.48 -29.95 16.47
C LEU A 282 16.07 -31.24 15.88
N PHE A 283 17.39 -31.30 15.68
CA PHE A 283 18.03 -32.37 14.92
C PHE A 283 19.07 -33.19 15.71
N GLY A 284 19.37 -32.79 16.95
CA GLY A 284 20.37 -33.47 17.79
C GLY A 284 21.82 -33.31 17.33
N VAL A 285 22.08 -32.44 16.34
CA VAL A 285 23.41 -32.15 15.77
C VAL A 285 23.68 -30.66 15.79
N ASN A 286 24.95 -30.26 15.66
CA ASN A 286 25.33 -28.84 15.59
C ASN A 286 24.84 -28.20 14.29
N HIS A 287 24.57 -26.90 14.33
CA HIS A 287 24.23 -26.13 13.13
C HIS A 287 25.40 -26.18 12.12
N PRO A 288 25.14 -26.45 10.83
CA PRO A 288 26.17 -26.42 9.81
C PRO A 288 26.81 -25.03 9.66
N ALA A 289 28.14 -24.96 9.60
CA ALA A 289 28.83 -23.69 9.39
C ALA A 289 28.71 -23.17 7.94
N ASN A 290 28.49 -24.07 6.97
CA ASN A 290 28.45 -23.75 5.55
C ASN A 290 27.20 -24.32 4.88
N ILE A 291 26.73 -23.62 3.84
CA ILE A 291 25.78 -24.19 2.88
C ILE A 291 26.44 -25.33 2.11
N GLY A 292 25.63 -26.34 1.78
CA GLY A 292 26.08 -27.56 1.10
C GLY A 292 26.60 -28.64 2.05
N THR A 293 26.55 -28.39 3.37
CA THR A 293 27.00 -29.39 4.36
C THR A 293 26.01 -30.56 4.39
N THR A 294 26.52 -31.77 4.15
CA THR A 294 25.76 -33.01 4.33
C THR A 294 25.68 -33.41 5.80
N LEU A 295 24.47 -33.64 6.27
CA LEU A 295 24.10 -34.12 7.60
C LEU A 295 23.61 -35.57 7.50
N THR A 296 24.09 -36.44 8.39
CA THR A 296 23.56 -37.80 8.52
C THR A 296 22.54 -37.83 9.66
N LEU A 297 21.25 -37.95 9.34
CA LEU A 297 20.15 -37.96 10.29
C LEU A 297 19.32 -39.23 10.10
N GLY A 298 19.15 -40.02 11.16
CA GLY A 298 18.36 -41.26 11.10
C GLY A 298 18.86 -42.28 10.06
N GLY A 299 20.15 -42.25 9.71
CA GLY A 299 20.75 -43.12 8.70
C GLY A 299 20.65 -42.62 7.25
N ASN A 300 19.93 -41.52 7.00
CA ASN A 300 19.84 -40.88 5.69
C ASN A 300 20.72 -39.63 5.60
N GLN A 301 21.13 -39.28 4.39
CA GLN A 301 21.87 -38.05 4.11
C GLN A 301 20.91 -36.93 3.74
N TYR A 302 21.12 -35.78 4.36
CA TYR A 302 20.42 -34.54 4.09
C TYR A 302 21.42 -33.43 3.85
N GLU A 303 21.08 -32.41 3.08
CA GLU A 303 21.95 -31.27 2.80
C GLU A 303 21.34 -29.98 3.35
N TYR A 304 22.16 -29.19 4.04
CA TYR A 304 21.75 -27.88 4.53
C TYR A 304 22.03 -26.80 3.49
N ARG A 305 20.98 -26.15 2.99
CA ARG A 305 21.06 -25.05 2.02
C ARG A 305 20.49 -23.73 2.52
N GLY A 306 20.50 -23.53 3.84
CA GLY A 306 19.89 -22.37 4.49
C GLY A 306 18.38 -22.54 4.76
N PRO A 307 17.77 -21.62 5.51
CA PRO A 307 16.36 -21.68 5.89
C PRO A 307 15.39 -21.31 4.75
N TYR A 308 15.90 -20.69 3.69
CA TYR A 308 15.10 -20.19 2.58
C TYR A 308 15.50 -20.79 1.25
N ARG A 309 14.48 -21.11 0.44
CA ARG A 309 14.62 -21.48 -0.96
C ARG A 309 14.52 -20.24 -1.83
N ILE A 310 15.42 -20.15 -2.80
CA ILE A 310 15.39 -19.15 -3.86
C ILE A 310 14.61 -19.69 -5.05
N PHE A 311 13.73 -18.86 -5.61
CA PHE A 311 12.95 -19.14 -6.81
C PHE A 311 13.35 -18.16 -7.91
N ASN A 312 13.64 -18.70 -9.11
CA ASN A 312 13.88 -17.92 -10.32
C ASN A 312 14.88 -16.76 -10.13
N GLU A 313 16.04 -17.04 -9.54
CA GLU A 313 17.06 -16.03 -9.20
C GLU A 313 17.48 -15.17 -10.41
N ASP A 314 17.67 -15.80 -11.58
CA ASP A 314 18.03 -15.13 -12.85
C ASP A 314 17.02 -14.05 -13.27
N GLU A 315 15.82 -14.16 -12.74
CA GLU A 315 14.63 -13.41 -13.07
C GLU A 315 14.33 -12.32 -12.02
N TRP A 316 15.12 -12.23 -10.94
CA TRP A 316 15.02 -11.20 -9.91
C TRP A 316 15.36 -9.81 -10.46
N GLU A 317 14.66 -8.82 -9.95
CA GLU A 317 14.82 -7.41 -10.32
C GLU A 317 15.68 -6.64 -9.30
N ILE A 318 15.86 -7.21 -8.10
CA ILE A 318 16.85 -6.80 -7.11
C ILE A 318 18.10 -7.69 -7.22
N LYS A 319 19.28 -7.08 -7.26
CA LYS A 319 20.54 -7.78 -7.56
C LYS A 319 21.68 -7.32 -6.66
N GLY A 320 22.85 -7.95 -6.81
CA GLY A 320 24.10 -7.49 -6.23
C GLY A 320 24.03 -7.23 -4.72
N ALA A 321 24.55 -6.07 -4.30
CA ALA A 321 24.60 -5.70 -2.89
C ALA A 321 23.23 -5.27 -2.33
N ALA A 322 22.26 -4.91 -3.18
CA ALA A 322 20.91 -4.52 -2.76
C ALA A 322 20.11 -5.67 -2.14
N ILE A 323 20.45 -6.93 -2.46
CA ILE A 323 19.80 -8.13 -1.92
C ILE A 323 19.86 -8.19 -0.39
N TYR A 324 20.87 -7.56 0.21
CA TYR A 324 21.12 -7.59 1.64
C TYR A 324 20.97 -6.21 2.26
N GLN A 325 20.50 -6.15 3.51
CA GLN A 325 20.42 -4.89 4.23
C GLN A 325 21.81 -4.23 4.34
N GLN A 326 21.84 -2.93 4.09
CA GLN A 326 22.96 -2.05 4.40
C GLN A 326 22.47 -0.92 5.31
N GLY A 327 23.12 -0.72 6.45
CA GLY A 327 22.69 0.25 7.46
C GLY A 327 21.57 -0.26 8.37
N SER A 328 20.81 0.66 8.98
CA SER A 328 19.74 0.35 9.95
C SER A 328 18.36 0.18 9.32
N VAL A 329 18.12 0.78 8.15
CA VAL A 329 16.81 0.77 7.48
C VAL A 329 16.62 -0.54 6.69
N PRO A 330 15.49 -1.25 6.85
CA PRO A 330 15.18 -2.43 6.05
C PRO A 330 14.97 -2.09 4.56
N SER A 331 15.74 -2.70 3.66
CA SER A 331 15.59 -2.49 2.20
C SER A 331 15.82 -3.74 1.33
N GLY A 332 16.62 -4.70 1.80
CA GLY A 332 16.96 -5.92 1.07
C GLY A 332 15.94 -7.07 1.19
N VAL A 333 16.29 -8.22 0.66
CA VAL A 333 15.55 -9.49 0.82
C VAL A 333 15.94 -10.17 2.14
N PHE A 334 17.21 -10.06 2.52
CA PHE A 334 17.81 -10.66 3.71
C PHE A 334 18.53 -9.59 4.56
N LYS A 335 18.60 -9.80 5.88
CA LYS A 335 19.40 -8.92 6.76
C LYS A 335 20.91 -9.14 6.54
N ALA A 336 21.32 -10.38 6.37
CA ALA A 336 22.73 -10.76 6.23
C ALA A 336 22.89 -12.08 5.48
N PRO A 337 24.05 -12.32 4.85
CA PRO A 337 24.42 -13.66 4.40
C PRO A 337 24.85 -14.53 5.59
N LEU A 338 24.80 -15.85 5.43
CA LEU A 338 25.37 -16.80 6.38
C LEU A 338 26.88 -16.55 6.54
N ALA A 339 27.36 -16.53 7.80
CA ALA A 339 28.76 -16.28 8.12
C ALA A 339 29.70 -17.23 7.32
N GLY A 340 30.59 -16.65 6.50
CA GLY A 340 31.47 -17.40 5.58
C GLY A 340 31.14 -17.23 4.10
N ALA A 341 29.93 -16.77 3.75
CA ALA A 341 29.62 -16.30 2.42
C ALA A 341 30.17 -14.87 2.24
N SER A 342 31.44 -14.78 1.85
CA SER A 342 32.19 -13.51 1.71
C SER A 342 31.75 -12.65 0.53
N SER A 343 30.74 -13.05 -0.22
CA SER A 343 30.31 -12.36 -1.43
C SER A 343 28.79 -12.35 -1.54
N PHE A 344 28.25 -11.20 -1.93
CA PHE A 344 26.87 -11.00 -2.39
C PHE A 344 26.49 -11.85 -3.63
N SER A 345 27.31 -12.85 -3.98
CA SER A 345 27.21 -13.67 -5.19
C SER A 345 26.49 -15.00 -4.97
N ASN A 346 26.17 -15.38 -3.73
CA ASN A 346 25.37 -16.56 -3.46
C ASN A 346 24.13 -16.18 -2.64
N VAL A 347 23.03 -15.91 -3.34
CA VAL A 347 21.75 -15.51 -2.74
C VAL A 347 21.15 -16.62 -1.88
N ALA A 348 21.45 -17.89 -2.19
CA ALA A 348 21.03 -19.03 -1.37
C ALA A 348 21.64 -19.00 0.05
N ALA A 349 22.65 -18.17 0.30
CA ALA A 349 23.21 -17.92 1.63
C ALA A 349 22.45 -16.88 2.47
N GLY A 350 21.33 -16.36 2.01
CA GLY A 350 20.51 -15.41 2.76
C GLY A 350 20.01 -15.96 4.10
N MET A 351 20.19 -15.19 5.17
CA MET A 351 19.67 -15.44 6.51
C MET A 351 18.84 -14.23 6.97
N GLN A 352 17.93 -14.45 7.92
CA GLN A 352 17.09 -13.41 8.51
C GLN A 352 16.32 -12.65 7.43
N SER A 353 15.48 -13.36 6.69
CA SER A 353 14.70 -12.74 5.62
C SER A 353 13.73 -11.71 6.19
N TYR A 354 13.48 -10.66 5.40
CA TYR A 354 12.39 -9.73 5.68
C TYR A 354 11.02 -10.31 5.32
N MET A 355 10.92 -11.54 4.82
CA MET A 355 9.64 -12.19 4.51
C MET A 355 8.69 -12.15 5.72
N PHE A 356 7.51 -11.58 5.50
CA PHE A 356 6.49 -11.37 6.52
C PHE A 356 5.82 -12.70 6.94
N PRO A 357 5.34 -12.81 8.19
CA PRO A 357 5.83 -12.07 9.34
C PRO A 357 7.27 -12.49 9.65
N ARG A 358 8.06 -11.60 10.24
CA ARG A 358 9.46 -11.90 10.61
C ARG A 358 9.55 -12.67 11.93
N ALA A 359 8.63 -12.40 12.85
CA ALA A 359 8.44 -13.12 14.10
C ALA A 359 6.97 -13.03 14.53
N GLY A 360 6.55 -13.86 15.47
CA GLY A 360 5.18 -13.80 16.00
C GLY A 360 4.98 -14.71 17.20
N LYS A 361 3.84 -14.55 17.86
CA LYS A 361 3.39 -15.42 18.95
C LYS A 361 2.28 -16.32 18.45
N ILE A 362 2.19 -17.53 18.98
CA ILE A 362 1.16 -18.50 18.65
C ILE A 362 0.37 -18.81 19.91
N ASN A 363 -0.95 -18.70 19.83
CA ASN A 363 -1.82 -19.11 20.91
C ASN A 363 -2.06 -20.64 20.89
N TYR A 364 -1.85 -21.29 22.03
CA TYR A 364 -2.19 -22.69 22.26
C TYR A 364 -3.13 -22.83 23.46
N GLN A 365 -4.12 -23.74 23.34
CA GLN A 365 -5.11 -23.99 24.37
C GLN A 365 -4.62 -24.96 25.46
N THR A 366 -3.48 -25.60 25.25
CA THR A 366 -2.92 -26.62 26.15
C THR A 366 -1.60 -26.16 26.75
N THR A 367 -1.39 -26.51 28.02
CA THR A 367 -0.13 -26.26 28.74
C THR A 367 0.86 -27.41 28.51
N GLY A 368 2.13 -27.18 28.81
CA GLY A 368 3.20 -28.18 28.75
C GLY A 368 3.90 -28.29 27.40
N ILE A 369 3.43 -27.56 26.38
CA ILE A 369 4.05 -27.53 25.05
C ILE A 369 5.44 -26.91 25.15
N GLN A 370 6.47 -27.64 24.75
CA GLN A 370 7.79 -27.12 24.49
C GLN A 370 7.89 -26.54 23.08
N TYR A 371 8.58 -25.42 22.95
CA TYR A 371 8.74 -24.73 21.67
C TYR A 371 10.03 -23.90 21.63
N LEU A 372 10.48 -23.54 20.44
CA LEU A 372 11.57 -22.56 20.29
C LEU A 372 11.01 -21.13 20.33
N GLY A 373 11.36 -20.36 21.35
CA GLY A 373 10.94 -18.97 21.48
C GLY A 373 11.88 -18.08 22.28
N SER A 374 11.61 -16.79 22.29
CA SER A 374 12.38 -15.77 23.03
C SER A 374 11.53 -14.56 23.43
N ASP A 375 11.97 -13.84 24.46
CA ASP A 375 11.26 -12.65 24.94
C ASP A 375 11.29 -11.48 23.95
N SER A 376 12.37 -11.33 23.18
CA SER A 376 12.46 -10.35 22.08
C SER A 376 12.18 -11.01 20.71
N PRO A 377 11.46 -10.34 19.80
CA PRO A 377 11.11 -10.87 18.49
C PRO A 377 12.31 -11.13 17.57
N PHE A 378 13.42 -10.44 17.76
CA PHE A 378 14.62 -10.58 16.94
C PHE A 378 15.84 -11.01 17.76
N SER A 379 15.63 -11.82 18.80
CA SER A 379 16.70 -12.48 19.55
C SER A 379 16.80 -13.97 19.19
N ASN A 380 17.88 -14.63 19.60
CA ASN A 380 18.00 -16.07 19.39
C ASN A 380 16.95 -16.83 20.22
N ARG A 381 16.39 -17.89 19.65
CA ARG A 381 15.39 -18.70 20.34
C ARG A 381 16.06 -19.72 21.23
N SER A 382 15.37 -20.09 22.29
CA SER A 382 15.74 -21.21 23.15
C SER A 382 14.51 -22.07 23.41
N VAL A 383 14.73 -23.29 23.91
CA VAL A 383 13.61 -24.15 24.31
C VAL A 383 12.88 -23.48 25.47
N GLN A 384 11.61 -23.18 25.25
CA GLN A 384 10.67 -22.67 26.23
C GLN A 384 9.61 -23.73 26.52
N THR A 385 8.86 -23.55 27.60
CA THR A 385 7.71 -24.40 27.92
C THR A 385 6.52 -23.50 28.24
N LEU A 386 5.37 -23.82 27.64
CA LEU A 386 4.13 -23.10 27.90
C LEU A 386 3.59 -23.55 29.28
N ASN A 387 3.76 -22.72 30.30
CA ASN A 387 3.36 -23.07 31.68
C ASN A 387 1.86 -22.92 31.95
N SER A 388 1.12 -22.33 31.01
CA SER A 388 -0.33 -22.19 31.01
C SER A 388 -0.82 -22.05 29.58
N ALA A 389 -2.08 -22.41 29.30
CA ALA A 389 -2.69 -22.08 28.00
C ALA A 389 -2.56 -20.57 27.71
N GLY A 390 -2.25 -20.22 26.47
CA GLY A 390 -1.99 -18.84 26.07
C GLY A 390 -0.99 -18.72 24.94
N ASP A 391 -0.43 -17.52 24.81
CA ASP A 391 0.53 -17.20 23.78
C ASP A 391 1.92 -17.71 24.12
N THR A 392 2.61 -18.25 23.11
CA THR A 392 4.05 -18.45 23.17
C THR A 392 4.77 -17.12 23.39
N LYS A 393 6.04 -17.22 23.80
CA LYS A 393 7.03 -16.17 23.49
C LYS A 393 7.20 -16.02 21.98
N TYR A 394 7.98 -15.03 21.53
CA TYR A 394 8.20 -14.82 20.11
C TYR A 394 8.91 -16.02 19.48
N MET A 395 8.27 -16.60 18.47
CA MET A 395 8.81 -17.64 17.58
C MET A 395 9.25 -17.00 16.27
N ASP A 396 10.08 -17.72 15.50
CA ASP A 396 10.46 -17.28 14.15
C ASP A 396 9.25 -17.21 13.23
N GLY A 397 9.24 -16.23 12.32
CA GLY A 397 8.13 -15.98 11.41
C GLY A 397 7.72 -17.17 10.54
N CYS A 398 8.66 -18.07 10.23
CA CYS A 398 8.37 -19.32 9.53
C CYS A 398 7.33 -20.16 10.26
N ASN A 399 7.32 -20.18 11.60
CA ASN A 399 6.31 -20.92 12.37
C ASN A 399 4.89 -20.39 12.10
N ILE A 400 4.76 -19.06 11.99
CA ILE A 400 3.47 -18.44 11.67
C ILE A 400 3.05 -18.77 10.24
N ARG A 401 3.98 -18.77 9.28
CA ARG A 401 3.71 -19.16 7.89
C ARG A 401 3.35 -20.64 7.77
N ALA A 402 4.04 -21.53 8.47
CA ALA A 402 3.76 -22.97 8.51
C ALA A 402 2.35 -23.23 9.08
N LYS A 403 2.01 -22.61 10.21
CA LYS A 403 0.67 -22.71 10.81
C LYS A 403 -0.45 -22.23 9.89
N ASN A 404 -0.16 -21.24 9.04
CA ASN A 404 -1.12 -20.65 8.11
C ASN A 404 -1.00 -21.17 6.67
N TYR A 405 -0.24 -22.25 6.44
CA TYR A 405 -0.05 -22.83 5.12
C TYR A 405 -1.32 -23.55 4.64
N ASN A 406 -1.77 -23.23 3.43
CA ASN A 406 -2.87 -23.93 2.78
C ASN A 406 -2.33 -24.83 1.67
N ALA A 407 -2.27 -26.14 1.91
CA ALA A 407 -1.72 -27.11 0.98
C ALA A 407 -2.47 -27.20 -0.37
N THR A 408 -3.75 -26.84 -0.42
CA THR A 408 -4.55 -26.86 -1.66
C THR A 408 -4.16 -25.73 -2.61
N THR A 409 -3.85 -24.56 -2.06
CA THR A 409 -3.52 -23.34 -2.84
C THR A 409 -2.02 -23.07 -2.92
N GLY A 410 -1.23 -23.64 -2.01
CA GLY A 410 0.17 -23.28 -1.79
C GLY A 410 0.37 -21.93 -1.10
N GLU A 411 -0.69 -21.31 -0.56
CA GLU A 411 -0.65 -19.96 -0.01
C GLU A 411 -0.47 -19.94 1.53
N THR A 412 0.39 -19.05 2.02
CA THR A 412 0.58 -18.75 3.45
C THR A 412 0.05 -17.35 3.76
N ILE A 413 0.21 -16.90 5.02
CA ILE A 413 -0.06 -15.51 5.42
C ILE A 413 0.83 -14.48 4.69
N SER A 414 1.96 -14.92 4.12
CA SER A 414 2.89 -14.05 3.39
C SER A 414 2.58 -13.98 1.90
N SER A 415 1.68 -14.80 1.38
CA SER A 415 1.38 -14.85 -0.06
C SER A 415 0.65 -13.58 -0.51
N CYS A 416 1.12 -13.01 -1.62
CA CYS A 416 0.56 -11.79 -2.18
C CYS A 416 0.66 -11.71 -3.71
N ASN A 417 -0.02 -10.70 -4.26
CA ASN A 417 0.20 -10.17 -5.59
C ASN A 417 0.06 -8.64 -5.55
N VAL A 418 0.55 -7.91 -6.55
CA VAL A 418 0.50 -6.43 -6.54
C VAL A 418 0.41 -5.88 -7.95
N THR A 419 -0.27 -4.76 -8.13
CA THR A 419 -0.38 -4.11 -9.44
C THR A 419 0.90 -3.42 -9.86
N GLY A 420 1.41 -3.75 -11.04
CA GLY A 420 2.47 -2.98 -11.70
C GLY A 420 1.94 -1.67 -12.25
N THR A 421 0.77 -1.72 -12.88
CA THR A 421 0.14 -0.59 -13.55
C THR A 421 -1.37 -0.65 -13.39
N ILE A 422 -2.01 0.51 -13.26
CA ILE A 422 -3.45 0.67 -13.30
C ILE A 422 -3.78 1.62 -14.46
N GLU A 423 -4.64 1.16 -15.35
CA GLU A 423 -5.09 1.90 -16.54
C GLU A 423 -6.60 2.17 -16.44
N LEU A 424 -7.01 3.37 -16.82
CA LEU A 424 -8.40 3.70 -17.11
C LEU A 424 -8.56 3.88 -18.61
N PHE A 425 -9.61 3.29 -19.16
CA PHE A 425 -9.95 3.41 -20.57
C PHE A 425 -11.47 3.44 -20.75
N THR A 426 -11.90 3.91 -21.92
CA THR A 426 -13.30 3.87 -22.36
C THR A 426 -13.38 3.21 -23.73
N MET A 427 -14.57 2.76 -24.10
CA MET A 427 -14.86 2.27 -25.44
C MET A 427 -15.53 3.39 -26.24
N GLU A 428 -14.85 3.89 -27.27
CA GLU A 428 -15.41 4.86 -28.22
C GLU A 428 -15.50 4.20 -29.61
N ASN A 429 -16.72 4.09 -30.16
CA ASN A 429 -16.98 3.45 -31.44
C ASN A 429 -16.39 2.02 -31.57
N GLY A 430 -16.34 1.28 -30.46
CA GLY A 430 -15.79 -0.09 -30.42
C GLY A 430 -14.26 -0.17 -30.31
N SER A 431 -13.57 0.97 -30.23
CA SER A 431 -12.12 1.03 -29.99
C SER A 431 -11.81 1.46 -28.55
N GLU A 432 -10.74 0.91 -27.98
CA GLU A 432 -10.24 1.33 -26.67
C GLU A 432 -9.56 2.69 -26.78
N VAL A 433 -9.98 3.63 -25.95
CA VAL A 433 -9.34 4.93 -25.79
C VAL A 433 -8.83 5.03 -24.36
N GLN A 434 -7.51 5.09 -24.22
CA GLN A 434 -6.84 5.25 -22.93
C GLN A 434 -7.13 6.65 -22.37
N ILE A 435 -7.52 6.69 -21.10
CA ILE A 435 -7.85 7.93 -20.38
C ILE A 435 -6.70 8.32 -19.45
N ALA A 436 -6.22 7.37 -18.65
CA ALA A 436 -5.16 7.59 -17.68
C ALA A 436 -4.42 6.29 -17.40
N VAL A 437 -3.12 6.39 -17.12
CA VAL A 437 -2.28 5.28 -16.69
C VAL A 437 -1.42 5.75 -15.53
N THR A 438 -1.27 4.90 -14.52
CA THR A 438 -0.42 5.18 -13.38
C THR A 438 0.36 3.95 -12.96
N LYS A 439 1.61 4.17 -12.56
CA LYS A 439 2.47 3.18 -11.91
C LYS A 439 2.71 3.50 -10.44
N ASP A 440 2.32 4.70 -9.99
CA ASP A 440 2.67 5.22 -8.66
C ASP A 440 1.78 4.69 -7.56
N ILE A 441 0.54 4.30 -7.90
CA ILE A 441 -0.39 3.66 -6.98
C ILE A 441 -0.34 2.14 -7.08
N LYS A 442 -0.50 1.47 -5.94
CA LYS A 442 -0.34 0.02 -5.79
C LYS A 442 -1.53 -0.58 -5.05
N LEU A 443 -2.22 -1.49 -5.74
CA LEU A 443 -3.18 -2.39 -5.13
C LEU A 443 -2.50 -3.73 -4.87
N GLN A 444 -2.37 -4.08 -3.60
CA GLN A 444 -1.78 -5.32 -3.14
C GLN A 444 -2.88 -6.30 -2.74
N LEU A 445 -2.83 -7.51 -3.31
CA LEU A 445 -3.74 -8.60 -2.98
C LEU A 445 -3.08 -9.54 -1.98
N LEU A 446 -3.86 -9.91 -0.97
CA LEU A 446 -3.48 -10.82 0.08
C LEU A 446 -4.27 -12.13 -0.02
N LYS A 447 -3.82 -13.16 0.69
CA LYS A 447 -4.58 -14.40 0.87
C LYS A 447 -5.99 -14.10 1.40
N SER A 448 -6.96 -14.89 0.95
CA SER A 448 -8.35 -14.73 1.34
C SER A 448 -8.54 -14.72 2.87
N GLY A 449 -9.39 -13.81 3.35
CA GLY A 449 -9.64 -13.61 4.78
C GLY A 449 -8.60 -12.79 5.55
N LEU A 450 -7.57 -12.24 4.88
CA LEU A 450 -6.60 -11.33 5.48
C LEU A 450 -6.95 -9.86 5.20
N GLY A 451 -7.66 -9.22 6.13
CA GLY A 451 -8.17 -7.85 6.02
C GLY A 451 -9.69 -7.79 5.92
N ALA A 452 -10.25 -6.62 5.67
CA ALA A 452 -11.70 -6.46 5.54
C ALA A 452 -12.22 -7.15 4.27
N GLN A 453 -13.16 -8.09 4.39
CA GLN A 453 -13.72 -8.83 3.25
C GLN A 453 -14.74 -8.02 2.46
N ASP A 454 -15.58 -7.26 3.16
CA ASP A 454 -16.62 -6.43 2.55
C ASP A 454 -16.20 -4.95 2.47
N GLY A 455 -14.99 -4.64 2.96
CA GLY A 455 -14.50 -3.28 3.17
C GLY A 455 -15.26 -2.56 4.27
N TYR A 456 -14.87 -1.31 4.55
CA TYR A 456 -15.77 -0.36 5.17
C TYR A 456 -16.97 -0.22 4.26
N ASP A 457 -18.07 -0.81 4.67
CA ASP A 457 -19.30 -0.71 3.94
C ASP A 457 -19.75 0.76 4.04
N TYR A 458 -19.49 1.52 2.98
CA TYR A 458 -20.10 2.85 2.76
C TYR A 458 -21.64 2.74 2.59
N ASN A 459 -22.24 1.59 2.92
CA ASN A 459 -23.66 1.42 3.23
C ASN A 459 -24.07 1.92 4.64
N SER A 460 -23.22 2.65 5.37
CA SER A 460 -23.65 3.54 6.47
C SER A 460 -24.42 4.79 6.00
N LEU A 461 -25.21 4.62 4.93
CA LEU A 461 -26.37 5.44 4.56
C LEU A 461 -27.67 4.92 5.22
N LYS A 462 -27.60 4.04 6.22
CA LYS A 462 -28.78 3.77 7.05
C LYS A 462 -29.14 5.05 7.79
N SER A 463 -30.25 5.66 7.36
CA SER A 463 -30.87 6.74 8.11
C SER A 463 -31.26 6.20 9.48
N CYS A 464 -30.79 6.84 10.54
CA CYS A 464 -31.24 6.57 11.90
C CYS A 464 -31.83 7.84 12.50
N ASN A 465 -32.79 7.70 13.39
CA ASN A 465 -33.30 8.76 14.26
C ASN A 465 -32.85 8.57 15.72
N GLY A 466 -32.15 7.47 16.02
CA GLY A 466 -31.56 7.20 17.33
C GLY A 466 -30.73 5.91 17.34
N ASN A 467 -29.97 5.68 18.42
CA ASN A 467 -28.96 4.61 18.49
C ASN A 467 -29.54 3.19 18.37
N ARG A 468 -30.83 3.00 18.65
CA ARG A 468 -31.52 1.69 18.59
C ARG A 468 -31.71 1.15 17.17
N GLU A 469 -31.55 2.01 16.17
CA GLU A 469 -31.70 1.67 14.75
C GLU A 469 -30.37 1.27 14.10
N CYS A 470 -29.27 1.33 14.88
CA CYS A 470 -27.91 0.98 14.46
C CYS A 470 -27.45 -0.37 15.00
N GLY A 471 -26.42 -0.96 14.38
CA GLY A 471 -25.84 -2.25 14.76
C GLY A 471 -25.11 -2.21 16.10
N SER A 472 -24.82 -3.40 16.66
CA SER A 472 -24.04 -3.50 17.91
C SER A 472 -22.62 -2.97 17.70
N GLY A 473 -22.25 -1.89 18.41
CA GLY A 473 -20.96 -1.20 18.25
C GLY A 473 -21.05 0.11 17.45
N GLU A 474 -22.23 0.44 16.92
CA GLU A 474 -22.51 1.67 16.17
C GLU A 474 -23.30 2.67 17.02
N CYS A 475 -23.37 3.92 16.56
CA CYS A 475 -24.28 4.93 17.09
C CYS A 475 -24.75 5.91 16.02
N CYS A 476 -25.89 6.53 16.26
CA CYS A 476 -26.53 7.46 15.37
C CYS A 476 -25.90 8.84 15.53
N PHE A 477 -25.41 9.42 14.44
CA PHE A 477 -24.87 10.77 14.38
C PHE A 477 -25.29 11.39 13.04
N ASN A 478 -25.83 12.60 13.06
CA ASN A 478 -26.35 13.28 11.87
C ASN A 478 -27.26 12.40 10.99
N ASN A 479 -28.22 11.75 11.65
CA ASN A 479 -29.16 10.80 11.06
C ASN A 479 -28.53 9.61 10.33
N ARG A 480 -27.30 9.19 10.71
CA ARG A 480 -26.63 8.02 10.13
C ARG A 480 -25.90 7.18 11.18
N CYS A 481 -25.82 5.88 10.93
CA CYS A 481 -25.11 4.96 11.82
C CYS A 481 -23.60 4.98 11.56
N TYR A 482 -22.81 5.33 12.57
CA TYR A 482 -21.35 5.33 12.55
C TYR A 482 -20.80 4.39 13.61
N SER A 483 -19.58 3.86 13.41
CA SER A 483 -18.88 3.14 14.48
C SER A 483 -18.54 4.09 15.64
N ARG A 484 -18.73 3.62 16.88
CA ARG A 484 -18.34 4.37 18.10
C ARG A 484 -16.84 4.62 18.22
N SER A 485 -16.01 3.91 17.46
CA SER A 485 -14.57 4.16 17.38
C SER A 485 -14.21 5.38 16.52
N ILE A 486 -15.16 5.86 15.70
CA ILE A 486 -14.98 6.94 14.72
C ILE A 486 -15.62 8.23 15.23
N VAL A 487 -16.75 8.12 15.94
CA VAL A 487 -17.50 9.24 16.48
C VAL A 487 -17.40 9.22 17.99
N GLY A 488 -16.76 10.25 18.57
CA GLY A 488 -16.51 10.34 20.02
C GLY A 488 -17.72 10.64 20.89
N GLN A 489 -18.86 11.06 20.31
CA GLN A 489 -20.11 11.41 21.01
C GLN A 489 -21.34 11.14 20.12
N CYS A 490 -22.34 10.44 20.64
CA CYS A 490 -23.52 9.97 19.89
C CYS A 490 -24.75 10.87 20.08
N SER A 491 -25.77 10.77 19.21
CA SER A 491 -26.98 11.63 19.27
C SER A 491 -27.71 11.59 20.60
N ASP A 492 -27.63 10.46 21.29
CA ASP A 492 -28.35 10.21 22.55
C ASP A 492 -27.49 10.52 23.79
N ASP A 493 -26.28 11.08 23.61
CA ASP A 493 -25.37 11.46 24.70
C ASP A 493 -25.60 12.90 25.20
N TYR A 494 -26.66 13.57 24.74
CA TYR A 494 -27.06 14.89 25.23
C TYR A 494 -28.06 14.80 26.38
N ASP A 495 -27.68 15.37 27.53
CA ASP A 495 -28.65 15.98 28.43
C ASP A 495 -29.31 17.18 27.74
N SER A 496 -30.62 17.30 27.92
CA SER A 496 -31.54 18.11 27.12
C SER A 496 -31.47 19.62 27.33
N THR A 497 -30.41 20.27 26.82
CA THR A 497 -30.42 21.72 26.58
C THR A 497 -29.61 22.08 25.33
N GLY A 498 -30.28 22.41 24.22
CA GLY A 498 -29.70 22.92 22.97
C GLY A 498 -30.74 22.94 21.83
N ASN A 499 -30.62 23.86 20.86
CA ASN A 499 -31.57 24.24 19.78
C ASN A 499 -32.54 25.39 20.09
N GLN A 500 -32.10 26.39 20.85
CA GLN A 500 -32.87 27.63 20.94
C GLN A 500 -32.84 28.41 19.61
N PRO A 501 -33.99 28.90 19.11
CA PRO A 501 -34.05 29.70 17.91
C PRO A 501 -33.42 31.08 18.08
N THR A 502 -33.14 31.74 16.96
CA THR A 502 -32.61 33.11 16.93
C THR A 502 -33.45 34.08 17.76
N GLY A 503 -32.79 34.83 18.65
CA GLY A 503 -33.40 35.78 19.58
C GLY A 503 -33.57 35.27 21.02
N GLU A 504 -33.47 33.96 21.26
CA GLU A 504 -33.59 33.37 22.60
C GLU A 504 -32.30 33.45 23.42
N SER A 505 -32.42 33.40 24.75
CA SER A 505 -31.31 33.62 25.67
C SER A 505 -30.36 32.41 25.77
N CYS A 506 -29.09 32.62 25.41
CA CYS A 506 -28.06 31.58 25.43
C CYS A 506 -26.92 31.95 26.38
N ASN A 507 -26.27 30.91 26.93
CA ASN A 507 -25.03 31.02 27.70
C ASN A 507 -23.83 30.45 26.94
N SER A 508 -24.10 29.51 26.03
CA SER A 508 -23.09 28.88 25.17
C SER A 508 -23.56 28.81 23.73
N ASP A 509 -22.62 28.69 22.80
CA ASP A 509 -22.92 28.51 21.37
C ASP A 509 -23.78 27.29 21.10
N PHE A 510 -23.57 26.22 21.87
CA PHE A 510 -24.30 24.97 21.75
C PHE A 510 -25.74 25.05 22.25
N ASP A 511 -26.12 26.15 22.91
CA ASP A 511 -27.51 26.39 23.32
C ASP A 511 -28.38 26.78 22.11
N CYS A 512 -27.76 27.33 21.05
CA CYS A 512 -28.44 27.89 19.88
C CYS A 512 -28.52 26.91 18.71
N SER A 513 -29.65 26.91 17.99
CA SER A 513 -29.81 26.07 16.78
C SER A 513 -28.82 26.44 15.66
N SER A 514 -28.39 27.70 15.63
CA SER A 514 -27.40 28.24 14.71
C SER A 514 -25.95 28.08 15.19
N LEU A 515 -25.74 27.49 16.38
CA LEU A 515 -24.44 27.43 17.05
C LEU A 515 -23.78 28.81 17.29
N CYS A 516 -24.57 29.87 17.25
CA CYS A 516 -24.11 31.26 17.34
C CYS A 516 -24.85 31.95 18.49
N CYS A 517 -24.25 31.91 19.67
CA CYS A 517 -24.62 32.71 20.81
C CYS A 517 -23.81 34.01 20.80
N ASN A 518 -24.47 35.16 20.68
CA ASN A 518 -23.77 36.44 20.72
C ASN A 518 -23.44 36.83 22.16
N GLY A 519 -22.17 36.78 22.54
CA GLY A 519 -21.72 37.10 23.91
C GLY A 519 -21.90 38.56 24.34
N SER A 520 -22.27 39.46 23.43
CA SER A 520 -22.59 40.87 23.75
C SER A 520 -24.06 41.06 24.12
N THR A 521 -24.96 40.24 23.58
CA THR A 521 -26.40 40.31 23.84
C THR A 521 -26.94 39.11 24.61
N ASN A 522 -26.14 38.05 24.78
CA ASN A 522 -26.50 36.74 25.32
C ASN A 522 -27.75 36.14 24.66
N THR A 523 -27.84 36.31 23.33
CA THR A 523 -28.96 35.78 22.54
C THR A 523 -28.45 35.02 21.32
N CYS A 524 -29.21 34.01 20.91
CA CYS A 524 -28.94 33.27 19.68
C CYS A 524 -29.07 34.18 18.45
N GLN A 525 -28.14 34.05 17.51
CA GLN A 525 -28.10 34.80 16.26
C GLN A 525 -27.98 33.85 15.08
N ASP A 526 -28.46 34.26 13.90
CA ASP A 526 -28.36 33.43 12.71
C ASP A 526 -26.89 33.24 12.27
N HIS A 527 -26.56 32.02 11.86
CA HIS A 527 -25.29 31.72 11.19
C HIS A 527 -25.55 30.75 10.04
N VAL A 528 -25.46 31.26 8.82
CA VAL A 528 -25.63 30.53 7.58
C VAL A 528 -24.49 30.94 6.66
N ASN A 529 -23.60 30.00 6.33
CA ASN A 529 -22.45 30.23 5.47
C ASN A 529 -22.44 29.19 4.35
N ASN A 530 -23.36 29.34 3.39
CA ASN A 530 -23.50 28.47 2.23
C ASN A 530 -23.52 29.29 0.91
N ASP A 531 -23.50 28.60 -0.23
CA ASP A 531 -23.37 29.22 -1.56
C ASP A 531 -24.58 30.07 -2.00
N PHE A 532 -25.70 30.03 -1.26
CA PHE A 532 -26.96 30.69 -1.62
C PHE A 532 -27.32 31.86 -0.69
N GLU A 533 -26.89 31.82 0.56
CA GLU A 533 -27.15 32.85 1.57
C GLU A 533 -25.99 32.92 2.57
N GLN A 534 -25.47 34.13 2.78
CA GLN A 534 -24.39 34.38 3.73
C GLN A 534 -24.87 35.33 4.83
N VAL A 535 -25.24 34.75 5.96
CA VAL A 535 -25.59 35.47 7.20
C VAL A 535 -24.58 35.05 8.26
N LEU A 536 -23.61 35.91 8.55
CA LEU A 536 -22.50 35.60 9.46
C LEU A 536 -22.75 36.15 10.86
N CYS A 537 -22.52 35.31 11.86
CA CYS A 537 -22.59 35.63 13.29
C CYS A 537 -21.70 36.84 13.65
N SER A 538 -20.56 36.98 12.96
CA SER A 538 -19.67 38.15 13.02
C SER A 538 -19.21 38.51 14.43
N LYS A 539 -18.85 37.50 15.23
CA LYS A 539 -18.44 37.67 16.62
C LYS A 539 -17.15 38.48 16.75
N VAL A 540 -17.16 39.41 17.71
CA VAL A 540 -15.98 40.23 18.01
C VAL A 540 -14.92 39.42 18.77
N PRO A 541 -13.65 39.84 18.74
CA PRO A 541 -12.58 39.19 19.49
C PRO A 541 -12.94 39.00 20.98
N ASN A 542 -12.50 37.88 21.54
CA ASN A 542 -12.77 37.37 22.90
C ASN A 542 -14.19 36.84 23.16
N GLN A 543 -15.07 36.76 22.15
CA GLN A 543 -16.29 35.96 22.26
C GLN A 543 -16.02 34.48 21.95
N SER A 544 -16.85 33.58 22.49
CA SER A 544 -16.75 32.15 22.19
C SER A 544 -16.97 31.90 20.70
N CYS A 545 -16.31 30.89 20.15
CA CYS A 545 -16.49 30.48 18.76
C CYS A 545 -16.42 28.97 18.63
N VAL A 546 -17.22 28.44 17.72
CA VAL A 546 -17.16 27.04 17.29
C VAL A 546 -16.06 26.86 16.24
N SER A 547 -15.94 27.83 15.34
CA SER A 547 -14.97 27.85 14.24
C SER A 547 -14.79 29.28 13.71
N LYS A 548 -13.80 29.50 12.83
CA LYS A 548 -13.37 30.86 12.40
C LYS A 548 -14.46 31.66 11.68
N GLU A 549 -15.38 30.99 10.99
CA GLU A 549 -16.50 31.59 10.27
C GLU A 549 -17.53 32.27 11.18
N PHE A 550 -17.54 31.93 12.48
CA PHE A 550 -18.35 32.62 13.48
C PHE A 550 -17.74 33.95 13.91
N CYS A 551 -16.43 34.13 13.69
CA CYS A 551 -15.73 35.37 14.02
C CYS A 551 -15.94 36.43 12.94
N ARG A 552 -15.84 37.71 13.32
CA ARG A 552 -15.95 38.81 12.36
C ARG A 552 -14.84 38.75 11.32
N ILE A 553 -15.16 39.19 10.12
CA ILE A 553 -14.20 39.42 9.05
C ILE A 553 -13.46 40.74 9.32
N GLU A 554 -12.14 40.71 9.25
CA GLU A 554 -11.28 41.89 9.27
C GLU A 554 -10.45 41.97 8.00
N TYR A 555 -10.19 43.19 7.53
CA TYR A 555 -9.38 43.41 6.34
C TYR A 555 -7.90 43.37 6.70
N VAL A 556 -7.19 42.36 6.20
CA VAL A 556 -5.76 42.15 6.43
C VAL A 556 -4.98 42.61 5.21
N ARG A 557 -3.94 43.41 5.44
CA ARG A 557 -3.03 43.83 4.37
C ARG A 557 -2.12 42.66 3.99
N GLN A 558 -2.25 42.16 2.77
CA GLN A 558 -1.42 41.09 2.22
C GLN A 558 -0.62 41.61 1.03
N CYS A 559 0.69 41.36 1.00
CA CYS A 559 1.58 41.84 -0.06
C CYS A 559 2.23 40.68 -0.81
N TYR A 560 2.33 40.81 -2.13
CA TYR A 560 2.86 39.80 -3.06
C TYR A 560 3.88 40.43 -4.00
N LEU A 561 4.83 39.63 -4.49
CA LEU A 561 5.68 39.99 -5.62
C LEU A 561 5.00 39.53 -6.91
N ILE A 562 4.68 40.47 -7.80
CA ILE A 562 3.96 40.21 -9.04
C ILE A 562 4.85 40.51 -10.23
N ARG A 563 4.96 39.58 -11.19
CA ARG A 563 5.74 39.76 -12.42
C ARG A 563 5.15 40.87 -13.28
N ILE A 564 6.01 41.68 -13.87
CA ILE A 564 5.64 42.75 -14.79
C ILE A 564 6.27 42.43 -16.14
N ASN A 565 5.47 42.44 -17.19
CA ASN A 565 5.96 42.30 -18.56
C ASN A 565 6.73 43.57 -18.95
N ASP A 566 8.06 43.46 -19.03
CA ASP A 566 8.93 44.49 -19.60
C ASP A 566 8.92 44.36 -21.14
N PRO A 567 8.69 45.47 -21.90
CA PRO A 567 8.83 45.51 -23.36
C PRO A 567 10.13 44.92 -23.92
N ASN A 568 11.20 44.85 -23.13
CA ASN A 568 12.50 44.32 -23.53
C ASN A 568 12.74 42.84 -23.14
N ASN A 569 11.70 42.13 -22.72
CA ASN A 569 11.78 40.72 -22.30
C ASN A 569 12.71 40.47 -21.09
N SER A 570 12.93 41.49 -20.25
CA SER A 570 13.70 41.38 -19.01
C SER A 570 12.79 40.96 -17.84
N LEU A 571 13.26 40.03 -17.00
CA LEU A 571 12.47 39.52 -15.87
C LEU A 571 12.39 40.60 -14.77
N THR A 572 11.22 41.22 -14.62
CA THR A 572 10.96 42.24 -13.60
C THR A 572 9.71 41.90 -12.79
N CYS A 573 9.67 42.33 -11.53
CA CYS A 573 8.55 42.13 -10.61
C CYS A 573 8.41 43.32 -9.66
N ALA A 574 7.22 43.54 -9.11
CA ALA A 574 6.97 44.58 -8.11
C ALA A 574 6.16 44.07 -6.92
N LYS A 575 6.45 44.64 -5.75
CA LYS A 575 5.64 44.41 -4.55
C LYS A 575 4.30 45.13 -4.68
N ARG A 576 3.19 44.38 -4.66
CA ARG A 576 1.83 44.91 -4.63
C ARG A 576 1.11 44.43 -3.37
N CYS A 577 0.40 45.33 -2.70
CA CYS A 577 -0.32 45.03 -1.48
C CYS A 577 -1.81 45.24 -1.68
N TYR A 578 -2.60 44.33 -1.11
CA TYR A 578 -4.05 44.29 -1.22
C TYR A 578 -4.65 44.16 0.18
N SER A 579 -5.88 44.65 0.32
CA SER A 579 -6.65 44.57 1.57
C SER A 579 -7.62 43.42 1.44
N VAL A 580 -7.34 42.29 2.09
CA VAL A 580 -8.07 41.03 1.89
C VAL A 580 -9.01 40.78 3.07
N PRO A 581 -10.33 40.61 2.84
CA PRO A 581 -11.27 40.25 3.90
C PRO A 581 -10.93 38.84 4.43
N THR A 582 -10.57 38.75 5.70
CA THR A 582 -10.14 37.50 6.34
C THR A 582 -10.91 37.30 7.65
N PHE A 583 -11.47 36.10 7.87
CA PHE A 583 -12.10 35.75 9.14
C PHE A 583 -11.10 35.85 10.30
N GLY A 584 -11.55 36.34 11.47
CA GLY A 584 -10.79 36.19 12.71
C GLY A 584 -10.55 34.73 13.06
N ASP A 585 -9.43 34.44 13.73
CA ASP A 585 -9.05 33.09 14.11
C ASP A 585 -9.84 32.61 15.32
N CYS A 586 -10.34 31.37 15.30
CA CYS A 586 -10.94 30.75 16.47
C CYS A 586 -9.87 29.93 17.23
N VAL A 587 -9.30 30.51 18.28
CA VAL A 587 -8.19 29.90 19.03
C VAL A 587 -8.64 29.57 20.45
N SER A 588 -8.55 28.29 20.81
CA SER A 588 -9.00 27.78 22.11
C SER A 588 -10.47 28.10 22.40
N GLY A 589 -11.32 28.11 21.36
CA GLY A 589 -12.74 28.40 21.46
C GLY A 589 -13.09 29.89 21.61
N TYR A 590 -12.15 30.81 21.36
CA TYR A 590 -12.40 32.25 21.38
C TYR A 590 -11.90 32.95 20.12
N CYS A 591 -12.68 33.92 19.62
CA CYS A 591 -12.32 34.72 18.45
C CYS A 591 -11.10 35.61 18.74
N LYS A 592 -10.15 35.65 17.81
CA LYS A 592 -8.99 36.55 17.81
C LYS A 592 -8.89 37.27 16.47
N PRO A 593 -8.28 38.47 16.41
CA PRO A 593 -7.98 39.11 15.14
C PRO A 593 -7.12 38.20 14.26
N PRO A 594 -7.32 38.19 12.94
CA PRO A 594 -6.54 37.34 12.04
C PRO A 594 -5.06 37.72 12.05
N VAL A 595 -4.17 36.73 11.97
CA VAL A 595 -2.73 36.96 11.87
C VAL A 595 -2.39 37.66 10.55
N THR A 596 -1.68 38.79 10.61
CA THR A 596 -1.18 39.48 9.41
C THR A 596 0.03 38.73 8.86
N PRO A 597 0.00 38.24 7.60
CA PRO A 597 1.14 37.55 7.00
C PRO A 597 2.38 38.43 6.93
N GLN A 598 3.56 37.83 7.05
CA GLN A 598 4.82 38.55 6.89
C GLN A 598 4.96 39.06 5.45
N GLU A 599 5.18 40.37 5.28
CA GLU A 599 5.30 40.97 3.96
C GLU A 599 6.63 40.58 3.27
N PRO A 600 6.62 40.29 1.96
CA PRO A 600 7.85 40.10 1.20
C PRO A 600 8.67 41.40 1.13
N ALA A 601 10.00 41.23 1.04
CA ALA A 601 10.93 42.33 0.80
C ALA A 601 10.70 42.96 -0.59
N ALA A 602 11.03 44.23 -0.74
CA ALA A 602 10.98 44.89 -2.06
C ALA A 602 12.08 44.29 -2.96
N PRO A 603 11.78 44.02 -4.24
CA PRO A 603 12.78 43.48 -5.16
C PRO A 603 13.83 44.57 -5.45
N THR A 604 15.10 44.20 -5.39
CA THR A 604 16.25 45.10 -5.61
C THR A 604 17.10 44.66 -6.81
N THR A 605 16.98 43.39 -7.23
CA THR A 605 17.67 42.83 -8.39
C THR A 605 16.75 41.93 -9.22
N PRO A 606 17.05 41.69 -10.51
CA PRO A 606 16.28 40.76 -11.34
C PRO A 606 16.24 39.31 -10.81
N ALA A 607 17.24 38.90 -10.01
CA ALA A 607 17.27 37.57 -9.39
C ALA A 607 16.16 37.38 -8.35
N ASP A 608 15.70 38.46 -7.71
CA ASP A 608 14.59 38.45 -6.74
C ASP A 608 13.26 38.05 -7.39
N CYS A 609 13.18 38.14 -8.73
CA CYS A 609 11.98 37.87 -9.52
C CYS A 609 11.93 36.45 -10.12
N ALA A 610 12.97 35.63 -9.88
CA ALA A 610 13.15 34.30 -10.48
C ALA A 610 12.70 33.13 -9.59
N GLY A 611 12.24 33.39 -8.36
CA GLY A 611 11.78 32.35 -7.43
C GLY A 611 10.31 31.97 -7.58
N ASP A 612 9.95 30.79 -7.08
CA ASP A 612 8.58 30.24 -7.09
C ASP A 612 7.56 31.07 -6.29
N ASN A 613 8.05 32.01 -5.47
CA ASN A 613 7.24 32.91 -4.62
C ASN A 613 6.74 34.16 -5.37
N VAL A 614 7.03 34.27 -6.67
CA VAL A 614 6.67 35.41 -7.52
C VAL A 614 5.52 35.00 -8.42
N LEU A 615 4.38 35.67 -8.25
CA LEU A 615 3.14 35.32 -8.92
C LEU A 615 3.00 36.08 -10.24
N ASP A 616 2.38 35.46 -11.23
CA ASP A 616 2.04 36.15 -12.49
C ASP A 616 0.81 37.06 -12.33
N ASN A 617 -0.08 36.73 -11.40
CA ASN A 617 -1.28 37.49 -11.05
C ASN A 617 -1.57 37.38 -9.55
N PRO A 618 -2.32 38.32 -8.93
CA PRO A 618 -2.74 38.16 -7.54
C PRO A 618 -3.57 36.88 -7.37
N PRO A 619 -3.44 36.15 -6.24
CA PRO A 619 -4.09 34.85 -6.02
C PRO A 619 -5.60 34.95 -5.70
N PHE A 620 -6.22 36.08 -6.01
CA PHE A 620 -7.64 36.36 -5.82
C PHE A 620 -8.14 37.22 -6.97
N ASN A 621 -9.42 37.06 -7.30
CA ASN A 621 -10.06 37.85 -8.34
C ASN A 621 -10.35 39.25 -7.79
N LEU A 622 -9.90 40.29 -8.50
CA LEU A 622 -10.07 41.69 -8.08
C LEU A 622 -11.53 42.14 -8.05
N SER A 623 -12.45 41.40 -8.69
CA SER A 623 -13.89 41.62 -8.61
C SER A 623 -14.52 41.13 -7.32
N ASP A 624 -13.79 40.33 -6.53
CA ASP A 624 -14.30 39.65 -5.33
C ASP A 624 -13.78 40.31 -4.03
N LEU A 625 -13.02 41.41 -4.16
CA LEU A 625 -12.63 42.35 -3.10
C LEU A 625 -13.57 43.57 -3.10
#